data_AF-A0A8X6LM94-F1
#
_entry.id   AF-A0A8X6LM94-F1
#
_cell.length_a   1.000
_cell.length_b   1.000
_cell.length_c   1.000
_cell.angle_alpha   90.00
_cell.angle_beta   90.00
_cell.angle_gamma   90.00
#
_symmetry.space_group_name_H-M   'P 1'
#
loop_
_entity.id
_entity.type
_entity.pdbx_description
1 polymer ?
#
loop_
_entity_poly.entity_id
_entity_poly.type
_entity_poly.pdbx_seq_one_letter_code
_entity_poly.pdbx_strand_id
1 'polypeptide(L)'
;MLELLLRFRKNPVAFTADVKSAFLQIELDLRDREFTRFFWTDNLNNNPYVLNFTRVLFGLRPSPYLLAATLKHHFKKYKEQYPHTFDLLNSSIYVDDFICGRNDVPDALRTTLECCKYSVTRACCCANGELIQNNLICYGSKKVSKQNSLKLVPPILNHRLRF
;
A
#
# COMPACT_ATOMS: atom_id res chain seq x y z
N MET A 1 9.11 -6.56 -13.57
CA MET A 1 8.44 -5.27 -13.89
C MET A 1 7.59 -5.37 -15.15
N LEU A 2 8.14 -5.79 -16.30
CA LEU A 2 7.37 -5.92 -17.56
C LEU A 2 6.13 -6.82 -17.41
N GLU A 3 6.26 -7.96 -16.74
CA GLU A 3 5.15 -8.89 -16.51
C GLU A 3 3.97 -8.26 -15.74
N LEU A 4 4.27 -7.41 -14.75
CA LEU A 4 3.26 -6.70 -13.97
C LEU A 4 2.44 -5.74 -14.85
N LEU A 5 3.14 -4.98 -15.70
CA LEU A 5 2.52 -4.04 -16.63
C LEU A 5 1.69 -4.75 -17.71
N LEU A 6 2.15 -5.92 -18.18
CA LEU A 6 1.40 -6.74 -19.13
C LEU A 6 0.10 -7.27 -18.51
N ARG A 7 0.12 -7.74 -17.27
CA ARG A 7 -1.08 -8.18 -16.54
C ARG A 7 -2.06 -7.04 -16.28
N PHE A 8 -1.56 -5.85 -16.00
CA PHE A 8 -2.37 -4.64 -15.87
C PHE A 8 -3.08 -4.31 -17.20
N ARG A 9 -2.37 -4.34 -18.33
CA ARG A 9 -2.93 -4.05 -19.65
C ARG A 9 -3.82 -5.15 -20.24
N LYS A 10 -3.68 -6.39 -19.77
CA LYS A 10 -4.44 -7.53 -20.29
C LYS A 10 -5.94 -7.43 -19.97
N ASN A 11 -6.30 -6.75 -18.89
CA ASN A 11 -7.65 -6.77 -18.34
C ASN A 11 -8.40 -5.45 -18.67
N PRO A 12 -9.72 -5.50 -18.93
CA PRO A 12 -10.53 -4.31 -19.23
C PRO A 12 -10.74 -3.40 -18.01
N VAL A 13 -10.67 -3.96 -16.80
CA VAL A 13 -10.71 -3.21 -15.54
C VAL A 13 -9.35 -3.32 -14.87
N ALA A 14 -8.73 -2.19 -14.60
CA ALA A 14 -7.47 -2.05 -13.91
C ALA A 14 -7.72 -1.45 -12.53
N PHE A 15 -6.96 -1.85 -11.52
CA PHE A 15 -7.01 -1.22 -10.22
C PHE A 15 -5.62 -1.19 -9.59
N THR A 16 -5.35 -0.11 -8.88
CA THR A 16 -4.09 0.12 -8.19
C THR A 16 -4.37 0.49 -6.75
N ALA A 17 -3.47 0.12 -5.85
CA ALA A 17 -3.54 0.57 -4.46
C ALA A 17 -2.15 1.00 -4.01
N ASP A 18 -2.09 2.15 -3.37
CA ASP A 18 -0.88 2.65 -2.72
C ASP A 18 -0.93 2.30 -1.24
N VAL A 19 0.14 1.68 -0.72
CA VAL A 19 0.32 1.51 0.73
C VAL A 19 0.87 2.82 1.30
N LYS A 20 0.00 3.81 1.50
CA LYS A 20 0.35 5.10 2.12
C LYS A 20 1.34 4.94 3.28
N SER A 21 2.52 5.54 3.09
CA SER A 21 3.58 5.63 4.09
C SER A 21 4.05 4.25 4.60
N ALA A 22 4.11 3.24 3.74
CA ALA A 22 4.44 1.86 4.12
C ALA A 22 5.74 1.73 4.92
N PHE A 23 6.80 2.44 4.48
CA PHE A 23 8.10 2.43 5.16
C PHE A 23 8.02 2.99 6.59
N LEU A 24 7.19 4.03 6.81
CA LEU A 24 7.01 4.65 8.12
C LEU A 24 6.22 3.77 9.09
N GLN A 25 5.54 2.73 8.61
CA GLN A 25 4.88 1.75 9.47
C GLN A 25 5.85 0.73 10.08
N ILE A 26 7.08 0.62 9.54
CA ILE A 26 8.08 -0.35 9.98
C ILE A 26 8.98 0.31 11.01
N GLU A 27 9.02 -0.24 12.23
CA GLU A 27 9.90 0.23 13.30
C GLU A 27 11.31 -0.34 13.14
N LEU A 28 12.33 0.50 13.28
CA LEU A 28 13.71 0.05 13.37
C LEU A 28 14.00 -0.44 14.79
N ASP A 29 14.71 -1.57 14.91
CA ASP A 29 15.32 -2.00 16.15
C ASP A 29 16.20 -0.90 16.75
N LEU A 30 16.23 -0.79 18.08
CA LEU A 30 16.99 0.24 18.78
C LEU A 30 18.47 0.24 18.41
N ARG A 31 19.05 -0.94 18.11
CA ARG A 31 20.45 -1.11 17.70
C ARG A 31 20.71 -0.49 16.33
N ASP A 32 19.74 -0.56 15.43
CA ASP A 32 19.90 -0.08 14.05
C ASP A 32 19.65 1.43 13.90
N ARG A 33 18.95 2.05 14.87
CA ARG A 33 18.67 3.49 14.86
C ARG A 33 19.94 4.34 14.86
N GLU A 34 21.01 3.88 15.48
CA GLU A 34 22.28 4.59 15.55
C GLU A 34 22.91 4.83 14.16
N PHE A 35 22.63 3.95 13.19
CA PHE A 35 23.09 4.07 11.81
C PHE A 35 22.23 5.00 10.95
N THR A 36 21.12 5.51 11.50
CA THR A 36 20.18 6.42 10.82
C THR A 36 20.26 7.85 11.38
N ARG A 37 21.44 8.23 11.87
CA ARG A 37 21.72 9.57 12.39
C ARG A 37 21.69 10.63 11.30
N PHE A 38 21.10 11.77 11.62
CA PHE A 38 21.19 12.97 10.81
C PHE A 38 21.33 14.21 11.69
N PHE A 39 21.97 15.24 11.14
CA PHE A 39 22.06 16.55 11.77
C PHE A 39 20.83 17.36 11.42
N TRP A 40 20.28 18.04 12.42
CA TRP A 40 19.18 18.98 12.27
C TRP A 40 19.55 20.32 12.92
N THR A 41 19.07 21.41 12.35
CA THR A 41 19.20 22.74 12.95
C THR A 41 17.94 23.54 12.68
N ASP A 42 17.47 24.27 13.69
CA ASP A 42 16.30 25.14 13.55
C ASP A 42 16.67 26.48 12.90
N ASN A 43 17.96 26.86 12.93
CA ASN A 43 18.49 28.08 12.33
C ASN A 43 19.94 27.87 11.90
N LEU A 44 20.36 28.44 10.76
CA LEU A 44 21.74 28.32 10.26
C LEU A 44 22.82 28.84 11.22
N ASN A 45 22.44 29.72 12.15
CA ASN A 45 23.34 30.29 13.15
C ASN A 45 23.43 29.48 14.46
N ASN A 46 22.58 28.47 14.64
CA ASN A 46 22.60 27.61 15.82
C ASN A 46 23.43 26.35 15.57
N ASN A 47 24.03 25.82 16.64
CA ASN A 47 24.72 24.54 16.58
C ASN A 47 23.71 23.42 16.22
N PRO A 48 24.02 22.58 15.22
CA PRO A 48 23.15 21.47 14.86
C PRO A 48 23.10 20.42 15.97
N TYR A 49 21.95 19.77 16.13
CA TYR A 49 21.77 18.63 17.00
C TYR A 49 21.56 17.36 16.19
N VAL A 50 21.86 16.21 16.81
CA VAL A 50 21.78 14.90 16.16
C VAL A 50 20.46 14.24 16.50
N LEU A 51 19.73 13.79 15.48
CA LEU A 51 18.52 12.99 15.60
C LEU A 51 18.72 11.62 14.96
N ASN A 52 17.97 10.63 15.42
CA ASN A 52 17.90 9.30 14.83
C ASN A 52 16.51 9.08 14.27
N PHE A 53 16.43 8.42 13.12
CA PHE A 53 15.14 7.90 12.69
C PHE A 53 14.74 6.69 13.53
N THR A 54 13.42 6.53 13.73
CA THR A 54 12.83 5.40 14.46
C THR A 54 12.15 4.40 13.53
N ARG A 55 12.03 4.75 12.24
CA ARG A 55 11.31 4.02 11.20
C ARG A 55 12.19 3.82 9.98
N VAL A 56 11.85 2.85 9.14
CA VAL A 56 12.54 2.61 7.87
C VAL A 56 12.36 3.82 6.95
N LEU A 57 13.46 4.26 6.33
CA LEU A 57 13.53 5.47 5.50
C LEU A 57 13.39 5.13 4.03
N PHE A 58 12.96 6.11 3.25
CA PHE A 58 13.21 6.10 1.82
C PHE A 58 14.72 6.31 1.58
N GLY A 59 15.28 5.58 0.60
CA GLY A 59 16.66 5.77 0.17
C GLY A 59 17.72 4.87 0.83
N LEU A 60 17.39 4.12 1.89
CA LEU A 60 18.32 3.08 2.36
C LEU A 60 18.26 1.88 1.41
N ARG A 61 19.42 1.31 1.08
CA ARG A 61 19.53 0.09 0.27
C ARG A 61 18.67 -1.08 0.79
N PRO A 62 18.56 -1.36 2.11
CA PRO A 62 17.70 -2.43 2.60
C PRO A 62 16.20 -2.10 2.62
N SER A 63 15.79 -0.83 2.47
CA SER A 63 14.39 -0.43 2.69
C SER A 63 13.39 -1.18 1.80
N PRO A 64 13.60 -1.32 0.48
CA PRO A 64 12.64 -2.05 -0.37
C PRO A 64 12.50 -3.52 0.04
N TYR A 65 13.60 -4.14 0.49
CA TYR A 65 13.59 -5.51 0.99
C TYR A 65 12.81 -5.63 2.30
N LEU A 66 13.07 -4.74 3.27
CA LEU A 66 12.35 -4.72 4.55
C LEU A 66 10.85 -4.54 4.34
N LEU A 67 10.47 -3.64 3.43
CA LEU A 67 9.07 -3.42 3.09
C LEU A 67 8.43 -4.67 2.46
N ALA A 68 9.07 -5.25 1.45
CA ALA A 68 8.56 -6.45 0.78
C ALA A 68 8.43 -7.64 1.76
N ALA A 69 9.39 -7.83 2.66
CA ALA A 69 9.36 -8.87 3.68
C ALA A 69 8.21 -8.64 4.68
N THR A 70 8.01 -7.40 5.12
CA THR A 70 6.91 -6.99 6.01
C THR A 70 5.55 -7.28 5.37
N LEU A 71 5.35 -6.84 4.12
CA LEU A 71 4.10 -7.04 3.38
C LEU A 71 3.81 -8.54 3.20
N LYS A 72 4.79 -9.34 2.77
CA LYS A 72 4.64 -10.80 2.63
C LYS A 72 4.29 -11.48 3.95
N HIS A 73 4.94 -11.09 5.04
CA HIS A 73 4.63 -11.61 6.36
C HIS A 73 3.18 -11.30 6.74
N HIS A 74 2.74 -10.07 6.50
CA HIS A 74 1.36 -9.64 6.80
C HIS A 74 0.32 -10.39 5.95
N PHE A 75 0.55 -10.57 4.66
CA PHE A 75 -0.37 -11.32 3.79
C PHE A 75 -0.51 -12.79 4.20
N LYS A 76 0.58 -13.41 4.68
CA LYS A 76 0.56 -14.81 5.11
C LYS A 76 -0.48 -15.07 6.21
N LYS A 77 -0.73 -14.10 7.08
CA LYS A 77 -1.73 -14.21 8.18
C LYS A 77 -3.15 -14.46 7.69
N TYR A 78 -3.48 -14.04 6.48
CA TYR A 78 -4.82 -14.09 5.91
C TYR A 78 -4.91 -15.07 4.72
N LYS A 79 -3.84 -15.82 4.46
CA LYS A 79 -3.76 -16.78 3.35
C LYS A 79 -4.87 -17.83 3.41
N GLU A 80 -5.20 -18.30 4.60
CA GLU A 80 -6.26 -19.31 4.80
C GLU A 80 -7.66 -18.74 4.51
N GLN A 81 -7.88 -17.45 4.80
CA GLN A 81 -9.18 -16.80 4.65
C GLN A 81 -9.46 -16.35 3.22
N TYR A 82 -8.46 -15.81 2.51
CA TYR A 82 -8.59 -15.42 1.11
C TYR A 82 -7.37 -15.87 0.29
N PRO A 83 -7.30 -17.15 -0.10
CA PRO A 83 -6.14 -17.71 -0.82
C PRO A 83 -5.94 -17.05 -2.20
N HIS A 84 -7.01 -16.78 -2.93
CA HIS A 84 -6.93 -16.12 -4.24
C HIS A 84 -6.39 -14.69 -4.16
N THR A 85 -6.79 -13.94 -3.13
CA THR A 85 -6.33 -12.56 -2.91
C THR A 85 -4.89 -12.54 -2.40
N PHE A 86 -4.47 -13.52 -1.60
CA PHE A 86 -3.07 -13.72 -1.23
C PHE A 86 -2.17 -13.95 -2.46
N ASP A 87 -2.53 -14.87 -3.35
CA ASP A 87 -1.74 -15.17 -4.55
C ASP A 87 -1.65 -13.97 -5.48
N LEU A 88 -2.74 -13.21 -5.57
CA LEU A 88 -2.78 -11.96 -6.31
C LEU A 88 -1.83 -10.91 -5.72
N LEU A 89 -1.94 -10.61 -4.43
CA LEU A 89 -1.07 -9.66 -3.74
C LEU A 89 0.39 -10.05 -3.87
N ASN A 90 0.71 -11.34 -3.70
CA ASN A 90 2.09 -11.81 -3.78
C ASN A 90 2.69 -11.74 -5.20
N SER A 91 1.85 -11.72 -6.24
CA SER A 91 2.29 -11.69 -7.64
C SER A 91 2.11 -10.32 -8.33
N SER A 92 1.47 -9.36 -7.65
CA SER A 92 1.07 -8.08 -8.23
C SER A 92 1.54 -6.85 -7.43
N ILE A 93 2.47 -7.01 -6.50
CA ILE A 93 3.10 -5.91 -5.74
C ILE A 93 4.44 -5.53 -6.34
N TYR A 94 4.65 -4.22 -6.48
CA TYR A 94 5.92 -3.60 -6.81
C TYR A 94 6.27 -2.57 -5.75
N VAL A 95 7.22 -2.91 -4.88
CA VAL A 95 7.65 -2.06 -3.75
C VAL A 95 6.45 -1.73 -2.84
N ASP A 96 5.89 -0.52 -2.93
CA ASP A 96 4.73 0.00 -2.22
C ASP A 96 3.46 0.07 -3.06
N ASP A 97 3.57 -0.10 -4.39
CA ASP A 97 2.46 -0.08 -5.34
C ASP A 97 1.90 -1.48 -5.57
N PHE A 98 0.59 -1.64 -5.38
CA PHE A 98 -0.16 -2.79 -5.86
C PHE A 98 -0.85 -2.46 -7.18
N ILE A 99 -0.65 -3.30 -8.20
CA ILE A 99 -1.17 -3.06 -9.55
C ILE A 99 -1.77 -4.35 -10.09
N CYS A 100 -3.07 -4.35 -10.38
CA CYS A 100 -3.76 -5.52 -10.88
C CYS A 100 -4.87 -5.15 -11.87
N GLY A 101 -5.44 -6.14 -12.56
CA GLY A 101 -6.66 -5.98 -13.33
C GLY A 101 -7.59 -7.18 -13.23
N ARG A 102 -8.88 -6.97 -13.53
CA ARG A 102 -9.97 -7.95 -13.60
C ARG A 102 -10.81 -7.76 -14.86
N ASN A 103 -11.59 -8.77 -15.19
CA ASN A 103 -12.47 -8.75 -16.37
C ASN A 103 -13.73 -7.91 -16.16
N ASP A 104 -14.13 -7.70 -14.92
CA ASP A 104 -15.39 -7.07 -14.55
C ASP A 104 -15.24 -6.17 -13.31
N VAL A 105 -16.06 -5.12 -13.25
CA VAL A 105 -16.05 -4.14 -12.16
C VAL A 105 -16.45 -4.76 -10.81
N PRO A 106 -17.45 -5.65 -10.71
CA PRO A 106 -17.80 -6.28 -9.43
C PRO A 106 -16.65 -7.11 -8.84
N ASP A 107 -15.94 -7.91 -9.64
CA ASP A 107 -14.79 -8.66 -9.16
C ASP A 107 -13.61 -7.76 -8.77
N ALA A 108 -13.36 -6.69 -9.54
CA ALA A 108 -12.36 -5.68 -9.18
C ALA A 108 -12.67 -5.03 -7.83
N LEU A 109 -13.94 -4.68 -7.60
CA LEU A 109 -14.39 -4.10 -6.32
C LEU A 109 -14.27 -5.10 -5.17
N ARG A 110 -14.70 -6.35 -5.36
CA ARG A 110 -14.56 -7.41 -4.35
C ARG A 110 -13.11 -7.61 -3.95
N THR A 111 -12.23 -7.77 -4.95
CA THR A 111 -10.79 -7.95 -4.73
C THR A 111 -10.20 -6.74 -4.00
N THR A 112 -10.60 -5.52 -4.37
CA THR A 112 -10.16 -4.29 -3.70
C THR A 112 -10.61 -4.25 -2.23
N LEU A 113 -11.87 -4.58 -1.95
CA LEU A 113 -12.41 -4.62 -0.59
C LEU A 113 -11.71 -5.66 0.27
N GLU A 114 -11.41 -6.83 -0.29
CA GLU A 114 -10.60 -7.84 0.38
C GLU A 114 -9.21 -7.27 0.68
N CYS A 115 -8.49 -6.75 -0.31
CA CYS A 115 -7.18 -6.09 -0.13
C CYS A 115 -7.20 -4.98 0.94
N CYS A 116 -8.26 -4.17 1.03
CA CYS A 116 -8.39 -3.15 2.06
C CYS A 116 -8.49 -3.75 3.48
N LYS A 117 -9.05 -4.95 3.65
CA LYS A 117 -9.05 -5.65 4.95
C LYS A 117 -7.63 -6.08 5.39
N TYR A 118 -6.70 -6.25 4.46
CA TYR A 118 -5.29 -6.56 4.73
C TYR A 118 -4.45 -5.35 5.17
N SER A 119 -5.05 -4.19 5.48
CA SER A 119 -4.35 -2.97 5.93
C SER A 119 -3.80 -2.05 4.83
N VAL A 120 -4.29 -2.15 3.59
CA VAL A 120 -3.80 -1.32 2.48
C VAL A 120 -4.78 -0.22 2.09
N THR A 121 -4.17 0.94 1.92
CA THR A 121 -4.68 2.28 1.75
C THR A 121 -5.37 2.51 0.40
N ARG A 122 -5.74 3.77 0.16
CA ARG A 122 -6.44 4.33 -1.00
C ARG A 122 -6.25 3.52 -2.29
N ALA A 123 -7.31 2.82 -2.71
CA ALA A 123 -7.32 2.03 -3.92
C ALA A 123 -8.10 2.73 -5.04
N CYS A 124 -7.52 2.82 -6.22
CA CYS A 124 -8.15 3.40 -7.40
C CYS A 124 -8.52 2.31 -8.40
N CYS A 125 -9.73 2.36 -8.95
CA CYS A 125 -10.16 1.48 -10.03
C CYS A 125 -10.36 2.31 -11.31
N CYS A 126 -9.94 1.77 -12.45
CA CYS A 126 -10.16 2.31 -13.78
C CYS A 126 -10.77 1.23 -14.66
N ALA A 127 -11.85 1.51 -15.38
CA ALA A 127 -12.36 0.61 -16.41
C ALA A 127 -12.47 1.37 -17.73
N ASN A 128 -12.01 0.77 -18.84
CA ASN A 128 -12.11 1.37 -20.17
C ASN A 128 -11.54 2.81 -20.29
N GLY A 129 -10.52 3.14 -19.49
CA GLY A 129 -9.93 4.49 -19.45
C GLY A 129 -10.68 5.50 -18.57
N GLU A 130 -11.79 5.11 -17.95
CA GLU A 130 -12.55 5.93 -17.00
C GLU A 130 -12.26 5.49 -15.56
N LEU A 131 -12.02 6.46 -14.68
CA LEU A 131 -11.82 6.22 -13.25
C LEU A 131 -13.16 5.86 -12.58
N ILE A 132 -13.28 4.62 -12.09
CA ILE A 132 -14.44 4.17 -11.31
C ILE A 132 -14.12 4.32 -9.84
N GLN A 133 -14.93 5.12 -9.15
CA GLN A 133 -14.56 5.63 -7.87
C GLN A 133 -15.81 5.68 -6.96
N ASN A 134 -15.81 4.86 -5.88
CA ASN A 134 -16.73 4.90 -4.73
C ASN A 134 -15.94 5.41 -3.51
N ASN A 135 -16.11 6.66 -3.08
CA ASN A 135 -15.33 7.33 -2.01
C ASN A 135 -13.79 7.35 -2.14
N LEU A 136 -13.22 6.80 -3.21
CA LEU A 136 -12.53 7.65 -4.16
C LEU A 136 -13.62 8.26 -5.09
N ILE A 137 -13.57 9.52 -5.55
CA ILE A 137 -14.46 10.10 -6.61
C ILE A 137 -13.65 10.97 -7.61
N CYS A 138 -13.69 10.63 -8.90
CA CYS A 138 -13.35 11.49 -10.04
C CYS A 138 -14.46 11.30 -11.08
N TYR A 139 -15.16 12.39 -11.39
CA TYR A 139 -16.39 12.43 -12.18
C TYR A 139 -16.16 12.28 -13.69
N GLY A 140 -17.11 11.58 -14.34
CA GLY A 140 -17.30 11.55 -15.80
C GLY A 140 -18.57 10.78 -16.21
N SER A 141 -19.75 11.38 -16.03
CA SER A 141 -21.01 11.11 -16.76
C SER A 141 -21.63 9.69 -16.77
N LYS A 142 -22.22 9.23 -15.65
CA LYS A 142 -23.60 8.70 -15.57
C LYS A 142 -23.97 8.32 -14.12
N LYS A 143 -25.12 8.82 -13.64
CA LYS A 143 -25.62 8.65 -12.26
C LYS A 143 -25.96 7.19 -11.96
N VAL A 144 -25.37 6.61 -10.91
CA VAL A 144 -25.91 5.42 -10.22
C VAL A 144 -26.05 5.73 -8.73
N SER A 145 -27.22 5.40 -8.21
CA SER A 145 -27.79 5.75 -6.92
C SER A 145 -26.94 5.34 -5.70
N LYS A 146 -26.81 6.27 -4.75
CA LYS A 146 -26.26 6.08 -3.40
C LYS A 146 -26.95 4.92 -2.68
N GLN A 147 -26.19 3.96 -2.14
CA GLN A 147 -26.63 3.16 -1.01
C GLN A 147 -25.46 2.74 -0.11
N ASN A 148 -25.65 3.07 1.18
CA ASN A 148 -25.01 2.57 2.39
C ASN A 148 -23.52 2.89 2.63
N SER A 149 -23.34 3.96 3.39
CA SER A 149 -22.13 4.38 4.09
C SER A 149 -21.62 3.32 5.06
N LEU A 150 -20.60 2.55 4.65
CA LEU A 150 -19.74 1.82 5.58
C LEU A 150 -18.60 2.76 6.01
N LYS A 151 -18.63 3.18 7.29
CA LYS A 151 -17.51 3.90 7.91
C LYS A 151 -16.31 2.96 7.93
N LEU A 152 -15.25 3.31 7.20
CA LEU A 152 -13.98 2.61 7.23
C LEU A 152 -13.37 2.76 8.63
N VAL A 153 -13.24 1.64 9.34
CA VAL A 153 -12.48 1.54 10.59
C VAL A 153 -11.00 1.85 10.26
N PRO A 154 -10.29 2.66 11.06
CA PRO A 154 -8.90 3.00 10.78
C PRO A 154 -8.02 1.74 10.66
N PRO A 155 -6.99 1.75 9.79
CA PRO A 155 -6.15 0.58 9.57
C PRO A 155 -5.37 0.26 10.84
N ILE A 156 -5.75 -0.83 11.48
CA ILE A 156 -5.06 -1.40 12.62
C ILE A 156 -3.86 -2.20 12.09
N LEU A 157 -2.77 -1.50 11.77
CA LEU A 157 -1.42 -2.09 11.72
C LEU A 157 -0.90 -2.22 13.17
N ASN A 158 -1.65 -2.89 14.06
CA ASN A 158 -1.27 -3.04 15.48
C ASN A 158 -0.23 -4.13 15.75
N HIS A 159 0.28 -4.82 14.73
CA HIS A 159 1.46 -5.66 14.89
C HIS A 159 2.69 -4.92 14.42
N ARG A 160 3.37 -4.26 15.37
CA ARG A 160 4.70 -3.67 15.19
C ARG A 160 5.68 -4.79 14.85
N LEU A 161 5.93 -4.99 13.57
CA LEU A 161 7.01 -5.88 13.12
C LEU A 161 8.32 -5.16 13.42
N ARG A 162 9.10 -5.75 14.33
CA ARG A 162 10.49 -5.36 14.60
C ARG A 162 11.37 -6.14 13.64
N PHE A 163 12.17 -5.42 12.86
CA PHE A 163 13.29 -5.96 12.11
C PHE A 163 14.57 -5.37 12.69
#